data_AF-A0A3D1RB76-F1
#
_entry.id   AF-A0A3D1RB76-F1
#
_cell.length_a   1.000
_cell.length_b   1.000
_cell.length_c   1.000
_cell.angle_alpha   90.00
_cell.angle_beta   90.00
_cell.angle_gamma   90.00
#
_symmetry.space_group_name_H-M   'P 1'
#
loop_
_entity.id
_entity.type
_entity.pdbx_description
1 polymer ?
#
loop_
_entity_poly.entity_id
_entity_poly.type
_entity_poly.pdbx_seq_one_letter_code
_entity_poly.pdbx_strand_id
1 'polypeptide(L)'
;MKLINNTIYIEFADFIASGWKEDTIKKANLRNGPSWMMIPDPNDKRKVLVEFEPLRAKDKERLVAHFGNPYEYLAREPLRKLVVPDVKAELFYKDYRYDGGKSLPMEHQCKYTNASAFLNMLIRVTSDKRVVKKELNLTLDQFWSQVADLIKSDGIELPSSYRRLLSKIDEYKEKGYESLIDWRFGNKLSARIGKSEFGFDPEIERKQVAFIRKVASKHQNFDAAQVTELCNMVFERKH
;
A
#
# COMPACT_ATOMS: atom_id res chain seq x y z
N MET A 1 10.81 1.47 -16.21
CA MET A 1 11.80 2.33 -16.92
C MET A 1 13.18 1.70 -16.81
N LYS A 2 14.10 1.97 -17.74
CA LYS A 2 15.46 1.40 -17.75
C LYS A 2 16.51 2.46 -18.09
N LEU A 3 17.71 2.30 -17.53
CA LEU A 3 18.90 3.04 -17.92
C LEU A 3 19.78 2.15 -18.81
N ILE A 4 20.06 2.58 -20.03
CA ILE A 4 20.93 1.87 -20.98
C ILE A 4 21.89 2.88 -21.59
N ASN A 5 23.20 2.65 -21.46
CA ASN A 5 24.24 3.54 -21.99
C ASN A 5 24.04 5.02 -21.60
N ASN A 6 23.65 5.27 -20.35
CA ASN A 6 23.37 6.60 -19.81
C ASN A 6 22.15 7.33 -20.42
N THR A 7 21.33 6.61 -21.20
CA THR A 7 20.07 7.09 -21.75
C THR A 7 18.90 6.41 -21.03
N ILE A 8 17.89 7.21 -20.66
CA ILE A 8 16.67 6.72 -20.03
C ILE A 8 15.72 6.22 -21.11
N TYR A 9 15.24 5.01 -20.91
CA TYR A 9 14.23 4.36 -21.73
C TYR A 9 12.99 4.02 -20.89
N ILE A 10 11.83 4.19 -21.50
CA ILE A 10 10.52 3.94 -20.91
C ILE A 10 9.95 2.65 -21.51
N GLU A 11 9.45 1.77 -20.65
CA GLU A 11 8.79 0.54 -21.09
C GLU A 11 7.34 0.82 -21.46
N PHE A 12 6.77 0.01 -22.36
CA PHE A 12 5.34 0.12 -22.69
C PHE A 12 4.44 -0.01 -21.45
N ALA A 13 4.82 -0.85 -20.49
CA ALA A 13 4.10 -1.00 -19.22
C ALA A 13 4.05 0.31 -18.42
N ASP A 14 5.13 1.11 -18.44
CA ASP A 14 5.19 2.39 -17.73
C ASP A 14 4.21 3.42 -18.33
N PHE A 15 4.13 3.46 -19.67
CA PHE A 15 3.15 4.31 -20.35
C PHE A 15 1.72 3.89 -20.03
N ILE A 16 1.44 2.58 -20.01
CA ILE A 16 0.10 2.07 -19.66
C ILE A 16 -0.25 2.44 -18.21
N ALA A 17 0.68 2.23 -17.27
CA ALA A 17 0.50 2.63 -15.88
C ALA A 17 0.22 4.14 -15.73
N SER A 18 0.86 4.96 -16.56
CA SER A 18 0.65 6.41 -16.60
C SER A 18 -0.60 6.86 -17.39
N GLY A 19 -1.47 5.92 -17.79
CA GLY A 19 -2.78 6.21 -18.37
C GLY A 19 -2.86 6.21 -19.91
N TRP A 20 -1.83 5.73 -20.62
CA TRP A 20 -1.92 5.55 -22.06
C TRP A 20 -2.68 4.26 -22.42
N LYS A 21 -3.45 4.32 -23.51
CA LYS A 21 -3.98 3.13 -24.17
C LYS A 21 -2.86 2.46 -24.96
N GLU A 22 -2.80 1.14 -24.91
CA GLU A 22 -1.79 0.33 -25.60
C GLU A 22 -1.74 0.63 -27.11
N ASP A 23 -2.91 0.75 -27.76
CA ASP A 23 -3.03 1.08 -29.18
C ASP A 23 -2.40 2.42 -29.56
N THR A 24 -2.45 3.40 -28.67
CA THR A 24 -1.87 4.73 -28.93
C THR A 24 -0.35 4.62 -29.07
N ILE A 25 0.29 3.83 -28.22
CA ILE A 25 1.74 3.64 -28.21
C ILE A 25 2.16 2.79 -29.42
N LYS A 26 1.42 1.72 -29.73
CA LYS A 26 1.64 0.89 -30.92
C LYS A 26 1.54 1.72 -32.22
N LYS A 27 0.53 2.60 -32.32
CA LYS A 27 0.38 3.49 -33.48
C LYS A 27 1.46 4.57 -33.54
N ALA A 28 1.98 5.02 -32.40
CA ALA A 28 3.11 5.95 -32.37
C ALA A 28 4.38 5.30 -32.95
N ASN A 29 4.61 4.02 -32.67
CA ASN A 29 5.69 3.22 -33.28
C ASN A 29 5.58 3.20 -34.81
N LEU A 30 4.38 2.92 -35.34
CA LEU A 30 4.14 2.87 -36.79
C LEU A 30 4.40 4.21 -37.50
N ARG A 31 4.24 5.33 -36.79
CA ARG A 31 4.43 6.68 -37.35
C ARG A 31 5.91 7.07 -37.45
N ASN A 32 6.82 6.35 -36.77
CA ASN A 32 8.26 6.58 -36.74
C ASN A 32 8.66 8.07 -36.62
N GLY A 33 7.95 8.80 -35.77
CA GLY A 33 8.20 10.23 -35.57
C GLY A 33 9.45 10.47 -34.71
N PRO A 34 10.13 11.62 -34.86
CA PRO A 34 11.40 11.90 -34.17
C PRO A 34 11.27 11.88 -32.64
N SER A 35 10.05 12.07 -32.10
CA SER A 35 9.81 12.03 -30.66
C SER A 35 9.62 10.63 -30.07
N TRP A 36 9.42 9.61 -30.90
CA TRP A 36 9.15 8.23 -30.46
C TRP A 36 10.28 7.32 -30.91
N MET A 37 11.52 7.65 -30.52
CA MET A 37 12.68 6.81 -30.83
C MET A 37 12.58 5.51 -30.03
N MET A 38 12.42 4.40 -30.74
CA MET A 38 12.22 3.08 -30.14
C MET A 38 13.37 2.14 -30.47
N ILE A 39 13.80 1.36 -29.48
CA ILE A 39 14.79 0.29 -29.66
C ILE A 39 14.23 -1.02 -29.09
N PRO A 40 14.60 -2.18 -29.65
CA PRO A 40 14.38 -3.44 -28.96
C PRO A 40 15.21 -3.47 -27.68
N ASP A 41 14.65 -4.03 -26.60
CA ASP A 41 15.38 -4.19 -25.34
C ASP A 41 16.59 -5.13 -25.55
N PRO A 42 17.81 -4.70 -25.19
CA PRO A 42 19.02 -5.52 -25.35
C PRO A 42 18.96 -6.87 -24.62
N ASN A 43 18.24 -6.95 -23.49
CA ASN A 43 18.14 -8.14 -22.65
C ASN A 43 16.97 -9.04 -23.05
N ASP A 44 15.86 -8.46 -23.53
CA ASP A 44 14.68 -9.19 -23.99
C ASP A 44 14.14 -8.56 -25.27
N LYS A 45 14.63 -9.02 -26.42
CA LYS A 45 14.31 -8.46 -27.75
C LYS A 45 12.81 -8.49 -28.10
N ARG A 46 11.96 -9.17 -27.31
CA ARG A 46 10.50 -9.15 -27.47
C ARG A 46 9.88 -7.85 -26.96
N LYS A 47 10.58 -7.13 -26.09
CA LYS A 47 10.15 -5.84 -25.53
C LYS A 47 10.73 -4.69 -26.33
N VAL A 48 9.94 -3.63 -26.45
CA VAL A 48 10.32 -2.37 -27.10
C VAL A 48 10.41 -1.28 -26.05
N LEU A 49 11.47 -0.50 -26.15
CA LEU A 49 11.81 0.60 -25.25
C LEU A 49 11.72 1.91 -26.00
N VAL A 50 11.20 2.96 -25.36
CA VAL A 50 11.09 4.30 -25.94
C VAL A 50 12.06 5.24 -25.23
N GLU A 51 12.91 5.93 -25.96
CA GLU A 51 13.84 6.89 -25.38
C GLU A 51 13.09 8.08 -24.75
N PHE A 52 13.44 8.44 -23.51
CA PHE A 52 12.73 9.48 -22.78
C PHE A 52 13.02 10.89 -23.32
N GLU A 53 14.28 11.18 -23.65
CA GLU A 53 14.69 12.55 -24.03
C GLU A 53 14.02 13.14 -25.29
N PRO A 54 13.79 12.40 -26.39
CA PRO A 54 13.12 12.95 -27.55
C PRO A 54 11.60 13.09 -27.37
N LEU A 55 11.01 12.54 -26.30
CA LEU A 55 9.56 12.64 -26.06
C LEU A 55 9.11 14.10 -25.98
N ARG A 56 7.88 14.34 -26.44
CA ARG A 56 7.27 15.67 -26.39
C ARG A 56 7.09 16.10 -24.93
N ALA A 57 7.16 17.41 -24.67
CA ALA A 57 7.01 17.96 -23.31
C ALA A 57 5.75 17.43 -22.60
N LYS A 58 4.60 17.41 -23.30
CA LYS A 58 3.33 16.86 -22.77
C LYS A 58 3.42 15.38 -22.37
N ASP A 59 4.18 14.58 -23.12
CA ASP A 59 4.36 13.15 -22.83
C ASP A 59 5.31 12.97 -21.64
N LYS A 60 6.40 13.76 -21.58
CA LYS A 60 7.31 13.80 -20.43
C LYS A 60 6.58 14.21 -19.15
N GLU A 61 5.81 15.29 -19.18
CA GLU A 61 5.05 15.80 -18.03
C GLU A 61 4.11 14.76 -17.43
N ARG A 62 3.43 13.98 -18.27
CA ARG A 62 2.55 12.90 -17.80
C ARG A 62 3.32 11.76 -17.14
N LEU A 63 4.45 11.33 -17.72
CA LEU A 63 5.31 10.33 -17.09
C LEU A 63 5.86 10.84 -15.76
N VAL A 64 6.29 12.10 -15.71
CA VAL A 64 6.80 12.75 -14.50
C VAL A 64 5.70 12.91 -13.45
N ALA A 65 4.47 13.21 -13.85
CA ALA A 65 3.35 13.30 -12.93
C ALA A 65 3.01 11.96 -12.25
N HIS A 66 3.25 10.83 -12.93
CA HIS A 66 2.96 9.51 -12.39
C HIS A 66 4.15 8.92 -11.61
N PHE A 67 5.36 8.98 -12.16
CA PHE A 67 6.56 8.33 -11.59
C PHE A 67 7.52 9.27 -10.88
N GLY A 68 7.28 10.59 -10.94
CA GLY A 68 8.25 11.59 -10.52
C GLY A 68 9.38 11.76 -11.55
N ASN A 69 10.49 12.33 -11.11
CA ASN A 69 11.66 12.49 -11.97
C ASN A 69 12.22 11.10 -12.39
N PRO A 70 12.31 10.77 -13.70
CA PRO A 70 12.80 9.46 -14.16
C PRO A 70 14.22 9.13 -13.70
N TYR A 71 15.07 10.15 -13.54
CA TYR A 71 16.43 9.97 -13.02
C TYR A 71 16.41 9.52 -11.55
N GLU A 72 15.52 10.09 -10.74
CA GLU A 72 15.32 9.68 -9.34
C GLU A 72 14.62 8.32 -9.24
N TYR A 73 13.66 8.05 -10.14
CA TYR A 73 12.97 6.76 -10.20
C TYR A 73 13.95 5.61 -10.44
N LEU A 74 14.89 5.80 -11.38
CA LEU A 74 15.93 4.82 -11.69
C LEU A 74 16.98 4.71 -10.57
N ALA A 75 17.28 5.81 -9.86
CA ALA A 75 18.15 5.76 -8.69
C ALA A 75 17.59 4.86 -7.57
N ARG A 76 16.27 4.64 -7.53
CA ARG A 76 15.59 3.78 -6.55
C ARG A 76 15.41 2.33 -7.01
N GLU A 77 15.71 1.99 -8.27
CA GLU A 77 15.61 0.61 -8.78
C GLU A 77 16.39 -0.43 -7.95
N PRO A 78 17.65 -0.15 -7.53
CA PRO A 78 18.37 -1.08 -6.66
C PRO A 78 17.64 -1.36 -5.36
N LEU A 79 16.99 -0.36 -4.76
CA LEU A 79 16.20 -0.52 -3.54
C LEU A 79 14.96 -1.38 -3.77
N ARG A 80 14.23 -1.18 -4.88
CA ARG A 80 13.07 -2.02 -5.25
C ARG A 80 13.43 -3.49 -5.38
N LYS A 81 14.58 -3.79 -5.99
CA LYS A 81 15.08 -5.17 -6.16
C LYS A 81 15.37 -5.89 -4.85
N LEU A 82 15.55 -5.16 -3.74
CA LEU A 82 15.72 -5.76 -2.42
C LEU A 82 14.42 -6.22 -1.78
N VAL A 83 13.27 -5.76 -2.29
CA VAL A 83 11.94 -6.16 -1.82
C VAL A 83 11.61 -7.51 -2.42
N VAL A 84 11.46 -8.50 -1.55
CA VAL A 84 11.15 -9.88 -1.94
C VAL A 84 9.69 -10.17 -1.59
N PRO A 85 8.89 -10.78 -2.49
CA PRO A 85 7.53 -11.18 -2.19
C PRO A 85 7.44 -12.04 -0.93
N ASP A 86 6.54 -11.70 -0.02
CA ASP A 86 6.32 -12.43 1.23
C ASP A 86 5.09 -13.36 1.12
N VAL A 87 5.35 -14.60 0.72
CA VAL A 87 4.32 -15.65 0.62
C VAL A 87 3.66 -15.95 1.98
N LYS A 88 4.39 -15.80 3.09
CA LYS A 88 3.84 -16.03 4.42
C LYS A 88 2.86 -14.93 4.80
N ALA A 89 3.18 -13.68 4.48
CA ALA A 89 2.26 -12.56 4.65
C ALA A 89 1.00 -12.74 3.79
N GLU A 90 1.15 -13.15 2.53
CA GLU A 90 0.02 -13.39 1.62
C GLU A 90 -0.95 -14.44 2.20
N LEU A 91 -0.42 -15.60 2.63
CA LEU A 91 -1.22 -16.64 3.28
C LEU A 91 -1.87 -16.14 4.57
N PHE A 92 -1.12 -15.42 5.39
CA PHE A 92 -1.63 -14.87 6.65
C PHE A 92 -2.84 -13.96 6.43
N TYR A 93 -2.75 -12.96 5.54
CA TYR A 93 -3.87 -12.04 5.30
C TYR A 93 -5.04 -12.69 4.57
N LYS A 94 -4.76 -13.68 3.72
CA LYS A 94 -5.78 -14.48 3.05
C LYS A 94 -6.57 -15.34 4.03
N ASP A 95 -5.90 -15.90 5.04
CA ASP A 95 -6.50 -16.79 6.04
C ASP A 95 -7.03 -16.04 7.27
N TYR A 96 -6.69 -14.75 7.42
CA TYR A 96 -7.19 -13.92 8.51
C TYR A 96 -8.73 -13.83 8.51
N ARG A 97 -9.33 -14.04 9.68
CA ARG A 97 -10.78 -13.99 9.88
C ARG A 97 -11.13 -13.07 11.04
N TYR A 98 -12.15 -12.26 10.86
CA TYR A 98 -12.72 -11.37 11.89
C TYR A 98 -14.25 -11.44 11.87
N ASP A 99 -14.93 -10.87 12.87
CA ASP A 99 -16.40 -10.78 12.96
C ASP A 99 -17.17 -12.05 12.58
N GLY A 100 -16.79 -13.19 13.18
CA GLY A 100 -17.49 -14.46 12.96
C GLY A 100 -17.21 -15.14 11.62
N GLY A 101 -16.09 -14.81 10.95
CA GLY A 101 -15.62 -15.53 9.76
C GLY A 101 -15.49 -14.68 8.49
N LYS A 102 -15.58 -13.35 8.59
CA LYS A 102 -15.30 -12.45 7.47
C LYS A 102 -13.80 -12.44 7.16
N SER A 103 -13.46 -12.48 5.88
CA SER A 103 -12.09 -12.28 5.41
C SER A 103 -11.81 -10.80 5.13
N LEU A 104 -10.54 -10.41 5.14
CA LEU A 104 -10.13 -9.08 4.67
C LEU A 104 -10.51 -8.90 3.19
N PRO A 105 -10.88 -7.68 2.75
CA PRO A 105 -11.05 -7.40 1.33
C PRO A 105 -9.74 -7.63 0.56
N MET A 106 -9.83 -8.11 -0.69
CA MET A 106 -8.66 -8.42 -1.52
C MET A 106 -7.69 -7.24 -1.64
N GLU A 107 -8.21 -6.02 -1.77
CA GLU A 107 -7.39 -4.80 -1.84
C GLU A 107 -6.52 -4.63 -0.59
N HIS A 108 -7.06 -4.87 0.61
CA HIS A 108 -6.31 -4.79 1.86
C HIS A 108 -5.34 -5.95 2.00
N GLN A 109 -5.70 -7.17 1.57
CA GLN A 109 -4.76 -8.29 1.54
C GLN A 109 -3.52 -7.95 0.70
N CYS A 110 -3.72 -7.40 -0.51
CA CYS A 110 -2.63 -6.95 -1.38
C CYS A 110 -1.77 -5.86 -0.73
N LYS A 111 -2.41 -4.82 -0.16
CA LYS A 111 -1.70 -3.71 0.48
C LYS A 111 -0.87 -4.17 1.67
N TYR A 112 -1.46 -4.97 2.56
CA TYR A 112 -0.76 -5.49 3.74
C TYR A 112 0.36 -6.45 3.36
N THR A 113 0.17 -7.30 2.35
CA THR A 113 1.24 -8.18 1.84
C THR A 113 2.42 -7.36 1.31
N ASN A 114 2.15 -6.31 0.53
CA ASN A 114 3.20 -5.44 0.00
C ASN A 114 3.92 -4.67 1.13
N ALA A 115 3.16 -4.13 2.10
CA ALA A 115 3.73 -3.47 3.26
C ALA A 115 4.59 -4.40 4.12
N SER A 116 4.17 -5.66 4.32
CA SER A 116 4.97 -6.69 5.01
C SER A 116 6.27 -7.02 4.28
N ALA A 117 6.22 -7.23 2.96
CA ALA A 117 7.41 -7.44 2.14
C ALA A 117 8.41 -6.28 2.28
N PHE A 118 7.88 -5.05 2.31
CA PHE A 118 8.68 -3.85 2.49
C PHE A 118 9.31 -3.74 3.89
N LEU A 119 8.53 -3.98 4.95
CA LEU A 119 9.05 -3.99 6.32
C LEU A 119 10.09 -5.07 6.55
N ASN A 120 9.90 -6.27 6.01
CA ASN A 120 10.90 -7.35 6.06
C ASN A 120 12.21 -6.93 5.36
N MET A 121 12.12 -6.27 4.20
CA MET A 121 13.29 -5.71 3.52
C MET A 121 14.00 -4.68 4.40
N LEU A 122 13.27 -3.74 5.00
CA LEU A 122 13.86 -2.72 5.89
C LEU A 122 14.52 -3.36 7.11
N ILE A 123 13.91 -4.36 7.74
CA ILE A 123 14.49 -5.08 8.88
C ILE A 123 15.80 -5.77 8.47
N ARG A 124 15.81 -6.46 7.33
CA ARG A 124 17.01 -7.11 6.79
C ARG A 124 18.13 -6.11 6.53
N VAL A 125 17.84 -5.03 5.81
CA VAL A 125 18.85 -4.03 5.41
C VAL A 125 19.36 -3.24 6.62
N THR A 126 18.51 -2.95 7.60
CA THR A 126 18.93 -2.22 8.82
C THR A 126 19.68 -3.09 9.81
N SER A 127 19.45 -4.41 9.80
CA SER A 127 20.23 -5.37 10.61
C SER A 127 21.68 -5.49 10.14
N ASP A 128 21.93 -5.45 8.82
CA ASP A 128 23.27 -5.37 8.26
C ASP A 128 23.44 -4.08 7.45
N LYS A 129 23.87 -3.02 8.16
CA LYS A 129 24.15 -1.71 7.57
C LYS A 129 25.19 -1.75 6.44
N ARG A 130 25.98 -2.83 6.31
CA ARG A 130 26.95 -2.98 5.21
C ARG A 130 26.23 -3.21 3.88
N VAL A 131 25.02 -3.76 3.88
CA VAL A 131 24.19 -3.96 2.68
C VAL A 131 23.91 -2.62 2.01
N VAL A 132 23.54 -1.58 2.77
CA VAL A 132 23.27 -0.24 2.22
C VAL A 132 24.49 0.31 1.48
N LYS A 133 25.69 0.17 2.07
CA LYS A 133 26.91 0.70 1.45
C LYS A 133 27.40 -0.17 0.29
N LYS A 134 27.31 -1.49 0.40
CA LYS A 134 27.84 -2.43 -0.60
C LYS A 134 26.93 -2.63 -1.80
N GLU A 135 25.63 -2.78 -1.58
CA GLU A 135 24.67 -3.09 -2.64
C GLU A 135 24.03 -1.85 -3.25
N LEU A 136 23.82 -0.79 -2.45
CA LEU A 136 23.17 0.44 -2.91
C LEU A 136 24.16 1.59 -3.14
N ASN A 137 25.38 1.52 -2.57
CA ASN A 137 26.36 2.61 -2.60
C ASN A 137 25.79 3.95 -2.08
N LEU A 138 24.93 3.89 -1.06
CA LEU A 138 24.27 5.05 -0.45
C LEU A 138 24.77 5.31 0.97
N THR A 139 24.63 6.54 1.44
CA THR A 139 24.65 6.85 2.88
C THR A 139 23.34 6.40 3.54
N LEU A 140 23.33 6.26 4.88
CA LEU A 140 22.11 5.90 5.61
C LEU A 140 21.01 6.96 5.44
N ASP A 141 21.36 8.25 5.43
CA ASP A 141 20.39 9.33 5.26
C ASP A 141 19.78 9.31 3.85
N GLN A 142 20.60 9.08 2.83
CA GLN A 142 20.13 8.91 1.46
C GLN A 142 19.22 7.69 1.32
N PHE A 143 19.58 6.58 1.97
CA PHE A 143 18.75 5.38 2.00
C PHE A 143 17.36 5.67 2.59
N TRP A 144 17.28 6.30 3.76
CA TRP A 144 15.99 6.62 4.39
C TRP A 144 15.19 7.65 3.59
N SER A 145 15.85 8.60 2.94
CA SER A 145 15.19 9.52 2.02
C SER A 145 14.57 8.77 0.83
N GLN A 146 15.32 7.86 0.20
CA GLN A 146 14.81 7.06 -0.91
C GLN A 146 13.67 6.14 -0.48
N VAL A 147 13.74 5.55 0.71
CA VAL A 147 12.67 4.74 1.30
C VAL A 147 11.40 5.56 1.48
N ALA A 148 11.51 6.76 2.06
CA ALA A 148 10.37 7.65 2.27
C ALA A 148 9.70 8.05 0.94
N ASP A 149 10.50 8.31 -0.09
CA ASP A 149 9.99 8.62 -1.41
C ASP A 149 9.32 7.41 -2.08
N LEU A 150 9.91 6.23 -1.95
CA LEU A 150 9.35 5.00 -2.51
C LEU A 150 7.99 4.66 -1.91
N ILE A 151 7.86 4.80 -0.58
CA ILE A 151 6.58 4.61 0.11
C ILE A 151 5.49 5.51 -0.48
N LYS A 152 5.83 6.77 -0.79
CA LYS A 152 4.88 7.73 -1.39
C LYS A 152 4.59 7.42 -2.85
N SER A 153 5.62 7.18 -3.66
CA SER A 153 5.47 7.00 -5.11
C SER A 153 4.74 5.70 -5.45
N ASP A 154 5.05 4.64 -4.71
CA ASP A 154 4.53 3.30 -4.98
C ASP A 154 3.25 3.02 -4.16
N GLY A 155 2.75 4.01 -3.41
CA GLY A 155 1.49 3.95 -2.66
C GLY A 155 1.49 2.87 -1.56
N ILE A 156 2.64 2.61 -0.95
CA ILE A 156 2.81 1.56 0.07
C ILE A 156 2.09 2.01 1.35
N GLU A 157 1.30 1.11 1.96
CA GLU A 157 0.53 1.39 3.19
C GLU A 157 1.44 1.43 4.44
N LEU A 158 2.37 2.38 4.45
CA LEU A 158 3.35 2.61 5.51
C LEU A 158 3.56 4.12 5.71
N PRO A 159 3.97 4.54 6.91
CA PRO A 159 4.29 5.95 7.13
C PRO A 159 5.59 6.33 6.41
N SER A 160 5.57 7.40 5.63
CA SER A 160 6.77 7.94 4.94
C SER A 160 7.67 8.79 5.84
N SER A 161 7.25 9.10 7.07
CA SER A 161 8.06 9.87 8.03
C SER A 161 9.02 8.95 8.75
N TYR A 162 10.31 9.28 8.75
CA TYR A 162 11.37 8.46 9.37
C TYR A 162 11.02 7.99 10.78
N ARG A 163 10.63 8.90 11.68
CA ARG A 163 10.29 8.56 13.08
C ARG A 163 9.11 7.59 13.17
N ARG A 164 8.05 7.82 12.39
CA ARG A 164 6.87 6.94 12.39
C ARG A 164 7.17 5.59 11.75
N LEU A 165 8.02 5.56 10.73
CA LEU A 165 8.47 4.34 10.07
C LEU A 165 9.29 3.47 11.02
N LEU A 166 10.22 4.05 11.77
CA LEU A 166 10.94 3.32 12.82
C LEU A 166 10.01 2.73 13.86
N SER A 167 9.08 3.54 14.40
CA SER A 167 8.08 3.03 15.35
C SER A 167 7.23 1.90 14.74
N LYS A 168 6.92 1.96 13.45
CA LYS A 168 6.17 0.92 12.75
C LYS A 168 6.99 -0.36 12.56
N ILE A 169 8.29 -0.23 12.25
CA ILE A 169 9.22 -1.36 12.18
C ILE A 169 9.30 -2.06 13.53
N ASP A 170 9.41 -1.31 14.63
CA ASP A 170 9.50 -1.89 15.96
C ASP A 170 8.19 -2.59 16.36
N GLU A 171 7.03 -1.96 16.11
CA GLU A 171 5.73 -2.61 16.31
C GLU A 171 5.60 -3.91 15.50
N TYR A 172 6.07 -3.90 14.25
CA TYR A 172 6.02 -5.07 13.38
C TYR A 172 6.96 -6.18 13.83
N LYS A 173 8.12 -5.86 14.41
CA LYS A 173 9.00 -6.88 15.01
C LYS A 173 8.35 -7.57 16.20
N GLU A 174 7.54 -6.84 16.98
CA GLU A 174 6.87 -7.38 18.17
C GLU A 174 5.62 -8.18 17.83
N LYS A 175 4.74 -7.65 16.96
CA LYS A 175 3.41 -8.20 16.67
C LYS A 175 3.31 -8.91 15.32
N GLY A 176 4.34 -8.82 14.48
CA GLY A 176 4.34 -9.41 13.14
C GLY A 176 3.27 -8.82 12.22
N TYR A 177 2.69 -9.69 11.39
CA TYR A 177 1.73 -9.32 10.35
C TYR A 177 0.45 -8.64 10.89
N GLU A 178 0.03 -8.97 12.11
CA GLU A 178 -1.15 -8.38 12.75
C GLU A 178 -1.03 -6.88 12.95
N SER A 179 0.20 -6.37 13.13
CA SER A 179 0.44 -4.94 13.31
C SER A 179 -0.04 -4.08 12.13
N LEU A 180 -0.16 -4.65 10.93
CA LEU A 180 -0.58 -3.92 9.73
C LEU A 180 -2.10 -3.89 9.56
N ILE A 181 -2.84 -4.73 10.27
CA ILE A 181 -4.29 -4.80 10.13
C ILE A 181 -4.90 -3.53 10.74
N ASP A 182 -5.69 -2.80 9.94
CA ASP A 182 -6.40 -1.63 10.44
C ASP A 182 -7.34 -2.05 11.57
N TRP A 183 -7.28 -1.31 12.69
CA TRP A 183 -8.07 -1.56 13.89
C TRP A 183 -9.58 -1.69 13.63
N ARG A 184 -10.11 -1.16 12.51
CA ARG A 184 -11.51 -1.29 12.10
C ARG A 184 -11.90 -2.72 11.73
N PHE A 185 -10.95 -3.54 11.26
CA PHE A 185 -11.20 -4.94 10.97
C PHE A 185 -11.26 -5.73 12.28
N GLY A 186 -12.45 -6.23 12.64
CA GLY A 186 -12.70 -6.89 13.93
C GLY A 186 -13.20 -5.94 15.01
N ASN A 187 -13.46 -4.67 14.69
CA ASN A 187 -14.00 -3.73 15.64
C ASN A 187 -15.53 -3.82 15.75
N LYS A 188 -15.98 -4.36 16.89
CA LYS A 188 -17.39 -4.45 17.28
C LYS A 188 -17.99 -3.11 17.72
N LEU A 189 -17.23 -2.01 17.84
CA LEU A 189 -17.77 -0.68 18.15
C LEU A 189 -18.71 -0.12 17.05
N SER A 190 -18.97 -0.90 15.99
CA SER A 190 -19.77 -0.52 14.83
C SER A 190 -21.23 -0.97 14.87
N ALA A 191 -21.77 -1.40 16.02
CA ALA A 191 -23.23 -1.43 16.20
C ALA A 191 -23.75 0.00 16.17
N ARG A 192 -24.02 0.50 14.96
CA ARG A 192 -24.51 1.86 14.77
C ARG A 192 -25.87 1.95 15.43
N ILE A 193 -26.01 2.91 16.33
CA ILE A 193 -27.28 3.19 17.00
C ILE A 193 -28.36 3.40 15.92
N GLY A 194 -29.47 2.69 16.05
CA GLY A 194 -30.61 2.79 15.16
C GLY A 194 -30.41 2.24 13.76
N LYS A 195 -29.42 1.37 13.47
CA LYS A 195 -29.33 0.73 12.15
C LYS A 195 -29.94 -0.67 12.12
N SER A 196 -30.86 -0.88 11.18
CA SER A 196 -31.35 -2.18 10.72
C SER A 196 -30.75 -2.54 9.36
N GLU A 197 -31.07 -3.73 8.86
CA GLU A 197 -30.72 -4.19 7.50
C GLU A 197 -31.33 -3.31 6.39
N PHE A 198 -32.38 -2.54 6.69
CA PHE A 198 -33.07 -1.64 5.76
C PHE A 198 -32.73 -0.16 5.94
N GLY A 199 -31.75 0.18 6.79
CA GLY A 199 -31.33 1.56 7.04
C GLY A 199 -31.57 1.99 8.48
N PHE A 200 -31.90 3.27 8.68
CA PHE A 200 -32.14 3.81 10.02
C PHE A 200 -33.54 3.44 10.52
N ASP A 201 -33.62 2.88 11.72
CA ASP A 201 -34.83 2.50 12.43
C ASP A 201 -34.91 3.24 13.78
N PRO A 202 -35.82 4.22 13.92
CA PRO A 202 -36.01 5.01 15.13
C PRO A 202 -36.44 4.17 16.35
N GLU A 203 -37.04 3.00 16.15
CA GLU A 203 -37.48 2.13 17.24
C GLU A 203 -36.29 1.34 17.81
N ILE A 204 -35.40 0.88 16.94
CA ILE A 204 -34.14 0.23 17.34
C ILE A 204 -33.26 1.21 18.10
N GLU A 205 -33.13 2.46 17.62
CA GLU A 205 -32.41 3.52 18.34
C GLU A 205 -32.97 3.70 19.76
N ARG A 206 -34.29 3.85 19.88
CA ARG A 206 -34.94 4.03 21.19
C ARG A 206 -34.65 2.88 22.14
N LYS A 207 -34.70 1.63 21.66
CA LYS A 207 -34.41 0.44 22.47
C LYS A 207 -32.95 0.40 22.92
N GLN A 208 -32.01 0.67 22.02
CA GLN A 208 -30.58 0.74 22.33
C GLN A 208 -30.27 1.85 23.33
N VAL A 209 -30.78 3.07 23.12
CA VAL A 209 -30.59 4.21 24.03
C VAL A 209 -31.22 3.96 25.40
N ALA A 210 -32.41 3.36 25.46
CA ALA A 210 -33.06 3.01 26.72
C ALA A 210 -32.25 1.97 27.50
N PHE A 211 -31.69 0.98 26.81
CA PHE A 211 -30.81 -0.03 27.42
C PHE A 211 -29.52 0.60 27.94
N ILE A 212 -28.83 1.42 27.12
CA ILE A 212 -27.62 2.16 27.54
C ILE A 212 -27.89 2.99 28.79
N ARG A 213 -28.98 3.77 28.81
CA ARG A 213 -29.39 4.57 29.98
C ARG A 213 -29.65 3.69 31.20
N LYS A 214 -30.29 2.53 31.02
CA LYS A 214 -30.55 1.61 32.13
C LYS A 214 -29.26 1.01 32.69
N VAL A 215 -28.32 0.61 31.84
CA VAL A 215 -27.01 0.08 32.26
C VAL A 215 -26.19 1.17 32.95
N ALA A 216 -26.14 2.38 32.38
CA ALA A 216 -25.45 3.53 32.98
C ALA A 216 -26.07 3.96 34.32
N SER A 217 -27.38 3.77 34.51
CA SER A 217 -28.06 4.07 35.79
C SER A 217 -27.80 3.04 36.90
N LYS A 218 -27.27 1.86 36.57
CA LYS A 218 -26.89 0.88 37.59
C LYS A 218 -25.57 1.32 38.22
N HIS A 219 -25.50 1.33 39.56
CA HIS A 219 -24.30 1.62 40.36
C HIS A 219 -23.19 0.55 40.24
N GLN A 220 -23.13 -0.18 39.12
CA GLN A 220 -22.17 -1.27 38.87
C GLN A 220 -20.86 -0.79 38.23
N ASN A 221 -20.66 0.53 38.07
CA ASN A 221 -19.41 1.13 37.58
C ASN A 221 -18.92 0.58 36.22
N PHE A 222 -19.86 0.23 35.32
CA PHE A 222 -19.50 -0.19 33.97
C PHE A 222 -18.84 0.96 33.20
N ASP A 223 -17.69 0.69 32.59
CA ASP A 223 -17.05 1.64 31.68
C ASP A 223 -17.74 1.68 30.31
N ALA A 224 -17.40 2.68 29.49
CA ALA A 224 -18.03 2.88 28.19
C ALA A 224 -17.83 1.70 27.22
N ALA A 225 -16.73 0.96 27.32
CA ALA A 225 -16.45 -0.20 26.48
C ALA A 225 -17.34 -1.39 26.88
N GLN A 226 -17.49 -1.64 28.18
CA GLN A 226 -18.35 -2.68 28.74
C GLN A 226 -19.84 -2.43 28.42
N VAL A 227 -20.30 -1.18 28.54
CA VAL A 227 -21.67 -0.81 28.14
C VAL A 227 -21.90 -1.08 26.66
N THR A 228 -20.91 -0.78 25.81
CA THR A 228 -20.99 -1.02 24.37
C THR A 228 -21.06 -2.52 24.06
N GLU A 229 -20.22 -3.34 24.70
CA GLU A 229 -20.23 -4.79 24.53
C GLU A 229 -21.56 -5.43 24.95
N LEU A 230 -22.13 -5.00 26.09
CA LEU A 230 -23.46 -5.44 26.55
C LEU A 230 -24.56 -5.05 25.56
N CYS A 231 -24.50 -3.85 24.98
CA CYS A 231 -25.45 -3.44 23.94
C CYS A 231 -25.34 -4.32 22.71
N ASN A 232 -24.11 -4.58 22.24
CA ASN A 232 -23.88 -5.42 21.08
C ASN A 232 -24.40 -6.84 21.31
N MET A 233 -24.16 -7.42 22.49
CA MET A 233 -24.68 -8.76 22.83
C MET A 233 -26.21 -8.85 22.79
N VAL A 234 -26.93 -7.77 23.12
CA VAL A 234 -28.39 -7.74 23.17
C VAL A 234 -29.02 -7.40 21.82
N PHE A 235 -28.37 -6.53 21.04
CA PHE A 235 -28.95 -5.96 19.81
C PHE A 235 -28.31 -6.43 18.51
N GLU A 236 -27.12 -7.06 18.52
CA GLU A 236 -26.59 -7.77 17.34
C GLU A 236 -27.23 -9.16 17.24
N ARG A 237 -27.85 -9.47 16.10
CA ARG A 237 -28.27 -10.84 15.79
C ARG A 237 -27.02 -11.70 15.61
N LYS A 238 -26.91 -12.79 16.38
CA LYS A 238 -26.10 -13.95 15.97
C LYS A 238 -26.72 -14.47 14.68
N HIS A 239 -26.02 -14.27 13.56
CA HIS A 239 -26.25 -15.04 12.35
C HIS A 239 -25.76 -16.47 12.54
#